data_AF-A0A5C3QGW3-F1
#
_entry.id   AF-A0A5C3QGW3-F1
#
_cell.length_a   1.000
_cell.length_b   1.000
_cell.length_c   1.000
_cell.angle_alpha   90.00
_cell.angle_beta   90.00
_cell.angle_gamma   90.00
#
_symmetry.space_group_name_H-M   'P 1'
#
loop_
_entity.id
_entity.type
_entity.pdbx_description
1 polymer ?
#
loop_
_entity_poly.entity_id
_entity_poly.type
_entity_poly.pdbx_seq_one_letter_code
_entity_poly.pdbx_strand_id
1 'polypeptide(L)'
;MANEDDLLDALTQQLEELKLISYSLLPDERFTFISPDPDENATWADLLNDVRSPSDVFSTPTSQERTGTGTVGPESLSPLCWRLKVDGSKAWFDVTLPSRYNGTDVSDARLTAMITVQGENISRNEHELWNGIVRDVLVEIGATEYPLYQLFVQHLVPLLHEEASKTQAQPPPTTQREGKKREIKPFHALLVSHHLISPTKRRHLQQWSSSLSVTGFAKVGYPGVIYGQGDEEDITEFVENIKAMTWLALRVRFVEPLPSGKEVPKERQWLELQKVGEVVAEMKRLEREEFVLEMGIGSAGAK
;
A
#
# COMPACT_ATOMS: atom_id res chain seq x y z
N MET A 1 -31.27 -13.15 -16.82
CA MET A 1 -31.03 -12.04 -17.75
C MET A 1 -30.96 -10.82 -16.87
N ALA A 2 -29.78 -10.23 -16.70
CA ALA A 2 -29.71 -9.02 -15.90
C ALA A 2 -30.25 -7.84 -16.71
N ASN A 3 -30.69 -6.80 -16.02
CA ASN A 3 -31.24 -5.62 -16.66
C ASN A 3 -30.13 -4.86 -17.42
N GLU A 4 -30.47 -4.21 -18.52
CA GLU A 4 -29.56 -3.38 -19.31
C GLU A 4 -29.02 -2.22 -18.47
N ASP A 5 -29.87 -1.66 -17.59
CA ASP A 5 -29.51 -0.64 -16.61
C ASP A 5 -28.40 -1.09 -15.65
N ASP A 6 -28.44 -2.34 -15.17
CA ASP A 6 -27.42 -2.86 -14.23
C ASP A 6 -26.04 -2.95 -14.88
N LEU A 7 -25.98 -3.23 -16.19
CA LEU A 7 -24.73 -3.29 -16.95
C LEU A 7 -24.16 -1.89 -17.18
N LEU A 8 -25.03 -0.92 -17.41
CA LEU A 8 -24.65 0.47 -17.64
C LEU A 8 -24.10 1.13 -16.37
N ASP A 9 -24.71 0.85 -15.22
CA ASP A 9 -24.22 1.28 -13.91
C ASP A 9 -22.86 0.67 -13.60
N ALA A 10 -22.68 -0.63 -13.82
CA ALA A 10 -21.40 -1.32 -13.64
C ALA A 10 -20.30 -0.76 -14.57
N LEU A 11 -20.64 -0.46 -15.82
CA LEU A 11 -19.72 0.15 -16.77
C LEU A 11 -19.32 1.57 -16.36
N THR A 12 -20.28 2.35 -15.84
CA THR A 12 -20.01 3.69 -15.30
C THR A 12 -19.03 3.62 -14.15
N GLN A 13 -19.27 2.74 -13.17
CA GLN A 13 -18.36 2.53 -12.04
C GLN A 13 -16.95 2.11 -12.49
N GLN A 14 -16.85 1.19 -13.45
CA GLN A 14 -15.57 0.76 -14.03
C GLN A 14 -14.81 1.94 -14.63
N LEU A 15 -15.48 2.75 -15.47
CA LEU A 15 -14.84 3.89 -16.13
C LEU A 15 -14.43 4.98 -15.14
N GLU A 16 -15.24 5.28 -14.13
CA GLU A 16 -14.90 6.23 -13.07
C GLU A 16 -13.65 5.79 -12.31
N GLU A 17 -13.60 4.53 -11.88
CA GLU A 17 -12.47 3.98 -11.17
C GLU A 17 -11.18 4.01 -12.02
N LEU A 18 -11.27 3.63 -13.28
CA LEU A 18 -10.15 3.65 -14.21
C LEU A 18 -9.68 5.06 -14.53
N LYS A 19 -10.59 6.04 -14.63
CA LYS A 19 -10.24 7.45 -14.77
C LYS A 19 -9.42 7.91 -13.58
N LEU A 20 -9.85 7.60 -12.35
CA LEU A 20 -9.11 7.94 -11.13
C LEU A 20 -7.69 7.34 -11.13
N ILE A 21 -7.56 6.07 -11.53
CA ILE A 21 -6.25 5.43 -11.70
C ILE A 21 -5.43 6.21 -12.72
N SER A 22 -5.92 6.35 -13.95
CA SER A 22 -5.18 6.97 -15.06
C SER A 22 -4.72 8.41 -14.78
N TYR A 23 -5.52 9.20 -14.07
CA TYR A 23 -5.17 10.58 -13.72
C TYR A 23 -4.20 10.69 -12.55
N SER A 24 -4.01 9.61 -11.80
CA SER A 24 -3.10 9.58 -10.67
C SER A 24 -1.72 9.04 -11.00
N LEU A 25 -1.53 8.50 -12.21
CA LEU A 25 -0.26 7.91 -12.62
C LEU A 25 0.79 8.96 -13.01
N LEU A 26 2.03 8.68 -12.64
CA LEU A 26 3.21 9.45 -13.05
C LEU A 26 3.69 9.05 -14.46
N PRO A 27 4.54 9.86 -15.13
CA PRO A 27 4.97 9.58 -16.50
C PRO A 27 5.70 8.24 -16.71
N ASP A 28 6.32 7.70 -15.67
CA ASP A 28 7.01 6.42 -15.62
C ASP A 28 6.10 5.24 -15.20
N GLU A 29 4.83 5.51 -14.93
CA GLU A 29 3.80 4.54 -14.58
C GLU A 29 2.84 4.39 -15.76
N ARG A 30 2.86 3.23 -16.42
CA ARG A 30 2.13 2.98 -17.66
C ARG A 30 0.87 2.18 -17.40
N PHE A 31 -0.26 2.73 -17.82
CA PHE A 31 -1.54 2.05 -17.92
C PHE A 31 -1.87 1.76 -19.39
N THR A 32 -2.16 0.50 -19.73
CA THR A 32 -2.48 0.09 -21.11
C THR A 32 -3.56 -0.99 -21.15
N PHE A 33 -4.53 -0.87 -22.07
CA PHE A 33 -5.47 -1.95 -22.35
C PHE A 33 -4.78 -3.14 -23.03
N ILE A 34 -5.25 -4.35 -22.72
CA ILE A 34 -4.67 -5.62 -23.17
C ILE A 34 -5.77 -6.57 -23.70
N SER A 35 -6.34 -6.26 -24.86
CA SER A 35 -7.18 -7.18 -25.65
C SER A 35 -6.38 -7.78 -26.82
N PRO A 36 -6.63 -9.06 -27.20
CA PRO A 36 -6.15 -9.63 -28.47
C PRO A 36 -6.62 -8.87 -29.70
N ASP A 37 -7.74 -8.14 -29.60
CA ASP A 37 -8.29 -7.29 -30.64
C ASP A 37 -7.84 -5.82 -30.43
N PRO A 38 -7.03 -5.25 -31.35
CA PRO A 38 -6.64 -3.85 -31.28
C PRO A 38 -7.81 -2.85 -31.33
N ASP A 39 -8.89 -3.19 -32.03
CA ASP A 39 -10.06 -2.30 -32.16
C ASP A 39 -10.83 -2.19 -30.83
N GLU A 40 -10.84 -3.26 -30.02
CA GLU A 40 -11.39 -3.24 -28.67
C GLU A 40 -10.57 -2.32 -27.74
N ASN A 41 -9.24 -2.38 -27.82
CA ASN A 41 -8.36 -1.51 -27.02
C ASN A 41 -8.60 -0.02 -27.33
N ALA A 42 -8.79 0.31 -28.62
CA ALA A 42 -9.13 1.67 -29.05
C ALA A 42 -10.50 2.09 -28.51
N THR A 43 -11.49 1.21 -28.58
CA THR A 43 -12.84 1.46 -28.06
C THR A 43 -12.81 1.77 -26.56
N TRP A 44 -12.07 0.98 -25.77
CA TRP A 44 -11.91 1.23 -24.34
C TRP A 44 -11.16 2.53 -24.02
N ALA A 45 -10.14 2.87 -24.84
CA ALA A 45 -9.45 4.14 -24.71
C ALA A 45 -10.35 5.34 -25.02
N ASP A 46 -11.19 5.24 -26.04
CA ASP A 46 -12.16 6.28 -26.38
C ASP A 46 -13.20 6.46 -25.27
N LEU A 47 -13.74 5.35 -24.74
CA LEU A 47 -14.67 5.36 -23.60
C LEU A 47 -14.05 5.97 -22.33
N LEU A 48 -12.79 5.65 -22.05
CA LEU A 48 -12.09 6.20 -20.88
C LEU A 48 -11.86 7.72 -21.01
N ASN A 49 -11.66 8.21 -22.23
CA ASN A 49 -11.42 9.63 -22.50
C ASN A 49 -12.72 10.44 -22.72
N ASP A 50 -13.87 9.79 -22.94
CA ASP A 50 -15.14 10.48 -23.12
C ASP A 50 -15.60 11.12 -21.79
N VAL A 51 -16.04 12.38 -21.90
CA VAL A 51 -16.56 13.19 -20.79
C VAL A 51 -18.06 12.92 -20.57
N ARG A 52 -18.73 12.30 -21.55
CA ARG A 52 -20.15 11.95 -21.51
C ARG A 52 -20.39 10.71 -20.66
N SER A 53 -21.61 10.59 -20.12
CA SER A 53 -22.05 9.39 -19.42
C SER A 53 -22.09 8.20 -20.40
N PRO A 54 -21.76 6.97 -19.97
CA PRO A 54 -21.88 5.78 -20.82
C PRO A 54 -23.28 5.65 -21.45
N SER A 55 -24.33 6.05 -20.72
CA SER A 55 -25.72 6.09 -21.21
C SER A 55 -25.87 6.93 -22.48
N ASP A 56 -25.16 8.05 -22.59
CA ASP A 56 -25.24 8.96 -23.73
C ASP A 56 -24.43 8.45 -24.93
N VAL A 57 -23.34 7.72 -24.66
CA VAL A 57 -22.50 7.09 -25.69
C VAL A 57 -23.27 5.99 -26.41
N PHE A 58 -24.00 5.14 -25.69
CA PHE A 58 -24.78 4.05 -26.28
C PHE A 58 -26.14 4.51 -26.84
N SER A 59 -26.63 5.68 -26.44
CA SER A 59 -27.91 6.24 -26.92
C SER A 59 -27.80 7.06 -28.22
N THR A 60 -26.60 7.46 -28.64
CA THR A 60 -26.44 8.32 -29.83
C THR A 60 -26.25 7.50 -31.11
N PRO A 61 -27.19 7.55 -32.08
CA PRO A 61 -26.92 7.05 -33.41
C PRO A 61 -25.87 7.99 -34.03
N THR A 62 -24.63 7.53 -34.13
CA THR A 62 -23.58 8.32 -34.78
C THR A 62 -24.00 8.53 -36.23
N SER A 63 -24.19 9.79 -36.62
CA SER A 63 -24.58 10.22 -37.97
C SER A 63 -23.46 9.98 -38.99
N GLN A 64 -23.01 8.75 -39.15
CA GLN A 64 -22.28 8.29 -40.32
C GLN A 64 -22.65 6.82 -40.54
N GLU A 65 -23.42 6.59 -41.59
CA GLU A 65 -23.73 5.27 -42.13
C GLU A 65 -22.45 4.43 -42.24
N ARG A 66 -22.28 3.46 -41.35
CA ARG A 66 -21.61 2.21 -41.69
C ARG A 66 -22.71 1.18 -41.90
N THR A 67 -22.87 0.84 -43.16
CA THR A 67 -23.71 -0.25 -43.64
C THR A 67 -23.25 -1.57 -43.02
N GLY A 68 -24.04 -2.09 -42.07
CA GLY A 68 -23.90 -3.44 -41.53
C GLY A 68 -23.71 -3.50 -40.01
N THR A 69 -24.69 -4.11 -39.35
CA THR A 69 -24.71 -4.72 -37.99
C THR A 69 -24.62 -3.81 -36.76
N GLY A 70 -25.77 -3.67 -36.07
CA GLY A 70 -25.89 -3.63 -34.61
C GLY A 70 -25.67 -2.29 -33.92
N THR A 71 -26.69 -1.78 -33.24
CA THR A 71 -26.51 -0.89 -32.08
C THR A 71 -25.61 -1.63 -31.08
N VAL A 72 -24.40 -1.13 -30.83
CA VAL A 72 -23.44 -1.74 -29.91
C VAL A 72 -23.93 -1.47 -28.49
N GLY A 73 -24.72 -2.38 -27.91
CA GLY A 73 -25.14 -2.29 -26.51
C GLY A 73 -24.01 -2.66 -25.54
N PRO A 74 -24.10 -2.30 -24.25
CA PRO A 74 -23.09 -2.65 -23.25
C PRO A 74 -22.90 -4.17 -23.10
N GLU A 75 -23.89 -4.99 -23.46
CA GLU A 75 -23.77 -6.45 -23.48
C GLU A 75 -22.81 -7.01 -24.55
N SER A 76 -22.41 -6.19 -25.53
CA SER A 76 -21.47 -6.59 -26.58
C SER A 76 -20.00 -6.39 -26.19
N LEU A 77 -19.73 -5.70 -25.07
CA LEU A 77 -18.37 -5.43 -24.61
C LEU A 77 -17.76 -6.67 -23.94
N SER A 78 -16.57 -7.05 -24.41
CA SER A 78 -15.74 -8.09 -23.80
C SER A 78 -15.29 -7.68 -22.38
N PRO A 79 -14.94 -8.65 -21.50
CA PRO A 79 -14.37 -8.34 -20.19
C PRO A 79 -13.13 -7.44 -20.32
N LEU A 80 -13.13 -6.33 -19.60
CA LEU A 80 -12.10 -5.32 -19.73
C LEU A 80 -10.77 -5.81 -19.15
N CYS A 81 -9.73 -5.83 -19.97
CA CYS A 81 -8.39 -6.22 -19.54
C CYS A 81 -7.42 -5.04 -19.68
N TRP A 82 -6.67 -4.75 -18.62
CA TRP A 82 -5.66 -3.70 -18.62
C TRP A 82 -4.42 -4.10 -17.82
N ARG A 83 -3.33 -3.39 -18.07
CA ARG A 83 -2.03 -3.61 -17.47
C ARG A 83 -1.53 -2.33 -16.83
N LEU A 84 -0.89 -2.48 -15.66
CA LEU A 84 -0.11 -1.43 -15.03
C LEU A 84 1.33 -1.87 -14.82
N LYS A 85 2.27 -1.10 -15.38
CA LYS A 85 3.72 -1.32 -15.28
C LYS A 85 4.43 -0.05 -14.86
N VAL A 86 5.45 -0.17 -14.00
CA VAL A 86 6.35 0.93 -13.65
C VAL A 86 7.69 0.72 -14.36
N ASP A 87 8.21 1.76 -15.00
CA ASP A 87 9.49 1.68 -15.70
C ASP A 87 10.63 1.32 -14.72
N GLY A 88 11.43 0.32 -15.09
CA GLY A 88 12.51 -0.20 -14.25
C GLY A 88 12.10 -1.28 -13.26
N SER A 89 10.79 -1.52 -13.05
CA SER A 89 10.32 -2.68 -12.29
C SER A 89 10.31 -3.95 -13.13
N LYS A 90 10.70 -5.07 -12.52
CA LYS A 90 10.62 -6.40 -13.15
C LYS A 90 9.22 -6.98 -13.11
N ALA A 91 8.38 -6.52 -12.19
CA ALA A 91 7.01 -6.99 -12.04
C ALA A 91 6.02 -5.98 -12.64
N TRP A 92 4.86 -6.49 -13.06
CA TRP A 92 3.70 -5.68 -13.44
C TRP A 92 2.42 -6.46 -13.15
N PHE A 93 1.28 -5.80 -13.26
CA PHE A 93 0.00 -6.40 -12.97
C PHE A 93 -0.90 -6.33 -14.19
N ASP A 94 -1.51 -7.46 -14.52
CA ASP A 94 -2.59 -7.58 -15.49
C ASP A 94 -3.90 -7.76 -14.72
N VAL A 95 -4.90 -6.96 -15.06
CA VAL A 95 -6.20 -6.93 -14.40
C VAL A 95 -7.28 -7.25 -15.42
N THR A 96 -8.16 -8.17 -15.08
CA THR A 96 -9.38 -8.49 -15.84
C THR A 96 -10.60 -8.13 -15.00
N LEU A 97 -11.41 -7.20 -15.50
CA LEU A 97 -12.68 -6.81 -14.93
C LEU A 97 -13.81 -7.54 -15.66
N PRO A 98 -14.60 -8.37 -14.96
CA PRO A 98 -15.86 -8.84 -15.50
C PRO A 98 -16.76 -7.67 -15.88
N SER A 99 -17.62 -7.81 -16.90
CA SER A 99 -18.53 -6.75 -17.34
C SER A 99 -19.50 -6.25 -16.27
N ARG A 100 -19.62 -6.98 -15.14
CA ARG A 100 -20.48 -6.66 -13.99
C ARG A 100 -19.70 -6.18 -12.76
N TYR A 101 -18.40 -5.98 -12.87
CA TYR A 101 -17.60 -5.47 -11.76
C TYR A 101 -18.17 -4.13 -11.29
N ASN A 102 -18.34 -4.00 -9.96
CA ASN A 102 -18.95 -2.85 -9.30
C ASN A 102 -18.18 -2.38 -8.06
N GLY A 103 -16.96 -2.88 -7.83
CA GLY A 103 -16.08 -2.50 -6.73
C GLY A 103 -16.52 -2.91 -5.31
N THR A 104 -17.74 -3.41 -5.12
CA THR A 104 -18.32 -3.57 -3.78
C THR A 104 -18.49 -5.01 -3.34
N ASP A 105 -18.64 -5.96 -4.27
CA ASP A 105 -18.83 -7.38 -3.95
C ASP A 105 -17.59 -8.22 -4.29
N VAL A 106 -16.77 -8.45 -3.26
CA VAL A 106 -15.58 -9.32 -3.30
C VAL A 106 -15.89 -10.80 -3.07
N SER A 107 -17.15 -11.16 -2.85
CA SER A 107 -17.57 -12.55 -2.56
C SER A 107 -18.02 -13.31 -3.80
N ASP A 108 -18.51 -12.61 -4.82
CA ASP A 108 -18.86 -13.19 -6.12
C ASP A 108 -17.70 -13.03 -7.11
N ALA A 109 -17.14 -14.17 -7.55
CA ALA A 109 -16.09 -14.21 -8.57
C ALA A 109 -16.50 -13.58 -9.91
N ARG A 110 -17.81 -13.42 -10.19
CA ARG A 110 -18.33 -12.73 -11.38
C ARG A 110 -18.34 -11.21 -11.26
N LEU A 111 -18.17 -10.69 -10.04
CA LEU A 111 -18.16 -9.26 -9.72
C LEU A 111 -16.78 -8.80 -9.25
N THR A 112 -15.86 -9.74 -8.99
CA THR A 112 -14.52 -9.48 -8.48
C THR A 112 -13.50 -9.34 -9.61
N ALA A 113 -12.64 -8.33 -9.51
CA ALA A 113 -11.51 -8.15 -10.42
C ALA A 113 -10.50 -9.30 -10.26
N MET A 114 -10.04 -9.86 -11.38
CA MET A 114 -8.95 -10.83 -11.38
C MET A 114 -7.63 -10.09 -11.61
N ILE A 115 -6.75 -10.11 -10.60
CA ILE A 115 -5.44 -9.45 -10.66
C ILE A 115 -4.36 -10.53 -10.75
N THR A 116 -3.53 -10.45 -11.79
CA THR A 116 -2.44 -11.40 -12.04
C THR A 116 -1.11 -10.66 -12.04
N VAL A 117 -0.18 -11.14 -11.22
CA VAL A 117 1.21 -10.69 -11.24
C VAL A 117 1.93 -11.31 -12.42
N GLN A 118 2.57 -10.46 -13.21
CA GLN A 118 3.46 -10.84 -14.30
C GLN A 118 4.85 -10.26 -14.05
N GLY A 119 5.87 -10.76 -14.73
CA GLY A 119 7.20 -10.21 -14.59
C GLY A 119 8.25 -10.78 -15.53
N GLU A 120 9.34 -10.03 -15.69
CA GLU A 120 10.54 -10.44 -16.41
C GLU A 120 11.50 -11.12 -15.43
N ASN A 121 11.74 -12.42 -15.60
CA ASN A 121 12.61 -13.24 -14.75
C ASN A 121 12.24 -13.25 -13.25
N ILE A 122 10.96 -13.10 -12.92
CA ILE A 122 10.49 -13.23 -11.54
C ILE A 122 10.45 -14.70 -11.12
N SER A 123 11.01 -14.99 -9.94
CA SER A 123 11.00 -16.32 -9.35
C SER A 123 9.62 -16.69 -8.82
N ARG A 124 9.41 -17.99 -8.59
CA ARG A 124 8.17 -18.48 -7.95
C ARG A 124 7.91 -17.83 -6.59
N ASN A 125 8.96 -17.62 -5.79
CA ASN A 125 8.84 -16.99 -4.48
C ASN A 125 8.42 -15.52 -4.59
N GLU A 126 8.90 -14.80 -5.61
CA GLU A 126 8.49 -13.41 -5.88
C GLU A 126 7.04 -13.35 -6.36
N HIS A 127 6.59 -14.29 -7.20
CA HIS A 127 5.18 -14.43 -7.55
C HIS A 127 4.30 -14.69 -6.31
N GLU A 128 4.71 -15.62 -5.43
CA GLU A 128 3.97 -15.92 -4.20
C GLU A 128 3.94 -14.70 -3.26
N LEU A 129 5.03 -13.94 -3.17
CA LEU A 129 5.11 -12.70 -2.41
C LEU A 129 4.13 -11.65 -2.94
N TRP A 130 4.17 -11.33 -4.24
CA TRP A 130 3.29 -10.32 -4.82
C TRP A 130 1.82 -10.71 -4.76
N ASN A 131 1.49 -11.98 -5.01
CA ASN A 131 0.13 -12.49 -4.82
C ASN A 131 -0.31 -12.43 -3.34
N GLY A 132 0.62 -12.62 -2.40
CA GLY A 132 0.39 -12.39 -0.97
C GLY A 132 0.05 -10.93 -0.68
N ILE A 133 0.87 -10.01 -1.18
CA ILE A 133 0.67 -8.55 -1.03
C ILE A 133 -0.69 -8.12 -1.58
N VAL A 134 -1.03 -8.50 -2.82
CA VAL A 134 -2.31 -8.12 -3.44
C VAL A 134 -3.48 -8.58 -2.57
N ARG A 135 -3.44 -9.83 -2.09
CA ARG A 135 -4.49 -10.40 -1.24
C ARG A 135 -4.61 -9.67 0.09
N ASP A 136 -3.49 -9.42 0.75
CA ASP A 136 -3.46 -8.76 2.06
C ASP A 136 -3.98 -7.32 1.94
N VAL A 137 -3.59 -6.60 0.88
CA VAL A 137 -4.06 -5.23 0.62
C VAL A 137 -5.54 -5.21 0.26
N LEU A 138 -6.04 -6.15 -0.55
CA LEU A 138 -7.48 -6.22 -0.85
C LEU A 138 -8.33 -6.49 0.39
N VAL A 139 -7.83 -7.34 1.31
CA VAL A 139 -8.49 -7.55 2.62
C VAL A 139 -8.44 -6.29 3.48
N GLU A 140 -7.34 -5.52 3.43
CA GLU A 140 -7.18 -4.24 4.15
C GLU A 140 -8.14 -3.17 3.63
N ILE A 141 -8.27 -3.04 2.31
CA ILE A 141 -9.17 -2.07 1.66
C ILE A 141 -10.63 -2.39 2.02
N GLY A 142 -11.02 -3.66 1.97
CA GLY A 142 -12.40 -4.08 2.23
C GLY A 142 -13.39 -3.52 1.19
N ALA A 143 -14.65 -3.33 1.59
CA ALA A 143 -15.67 -2.77 0.71
C ALA A 143 -15.52 -1.25 0.62
N THR A 144 -15.12 -0.76 -0.55
CA THR A 144 -15.01 0.68 -0.85
C THR A 144 -15.59 0.97 -2.23
N GLU A 145 -15.80 2.24 -2.54
CA GLU A 145 -16.33 2.67 -3.84
C GLU A 145 -15.32 2.43 -4.99
N TYR A 146 -14.01 2.52 -4.70
CA TYR A 146 -12.93 2.40 -5.69
C TYR A 146 -11.76 1.55 -5.16
N PRO A 147 -11.94 0.23 -5.00
CA PRO A 147 -10.92 -0.64 -4.40
C PRO A 147 -9.67 -0.82 -5.26
N LEU A 148 -9.77 -0.83 -6.59
CA LEU A 148 -8.63 -0.90 -7.51
C LEU A 148 -7.85 0.41 -7.52
N TYR A 149 -8.53 1.55 -7.44
CA TYR A 149 -7.83 2.83 -7.28
C TYR A 149 -6.95 2.81 -6.03
N GLN A 150 -7.51 2.41 -4.89
CA GLN A 150 -6.75 2.31 -3.64
C GLN A 150 -5.63 1.28 -3.77
N LEU A 151 -5.93 0.07 -4.24
CA LEU A 151 -4.96 -1.00 -4.42
C LEU A 151 -3.77 -0.55 -5.27
N PHE A 152 -4.03 -0.01 -6.46
CA PHE A 152 -2.96 0.31 -7.40
C PHE A 152 -2.22 1.58 -7.02
N VAL A 153 -2.93 2.69 -6.87
CA VAL A 153 -2.29 4.01 -6.69
C VAL A 153 -1.69 4.15 -5.29
N GLN A 154 -2.37 3.66 -4.25
CA GLN A 154 -1.93 3.86 -2.87
C GLN A 154 -1.00 2.75 -2.36
N HIS A 155 -1.01 1.56 -2.98
CA HIS A 155 -0.23 0.42 -2.50
C HIS A 155 0.71 -0.16 -3.56
N LEU A 156 0.21 -0.70 -4.68
CA LEU A 156 1.03 -1.48 -5.60
C LEU A 156 2.03 -0.64 -6.39
N VAL A 157 1.64 0.53 -6.88
CA VAL A 157 2.52 1.45 -7.61
C VAL A 157 3.74 1.87 -6.76
N PRO A 158 3.57 2.35 -5.51
CA PRO A 158 4.71 2.60 -4.62
C PRO A 158 5.63 1.38 -4.43
N LEU A 159 5.07 0.18 -4.32
CA LEU A 159 5.85 -1.05 -4.16
C LEU A 159 6.66 -1.41 -5.43
N LEU A 160 6.10 -1.17 -6.61
CA LEU A 160 6.82 -1.37 -7.88
C LEU A 160 7.99 -0.39 -8.02
N HIS A 161 7.82 0.87 -7.61
CA HIS A 161 8.92 1.85 -7.55
C HIS A 161 10.06 1.43 -6.61
N GLU A 162 9.71 0.88 -5.45
CA GLU A 162 10.70 0.36 -4.51
C GLU A 162 11.48 -0.84 -5.09
N GLU A 163 10.80 -1.75 -5.80
CA GLU A 163 11.44 -2.88 -6.48
C GLU A 163 12.36 -2.41 -7.62
N ALA A 164 11.90 -1.45 -8.43
CA ALA A 164 12.71 -0.82 -9.47
C ALA A 164 13.98 -0.18 -8.89
N SER A 165 13.85 0.52 -7.77
CA SER A 165 14.97 1.16 -7.06
C SER A 165 15.97 0.13 -6.50
N LYS A 166 15.50 -1.01 -5.96
CA LYS A 166 16.34 -2.10 -5.46
C LYS A 166 17.11 -2.80 -6.58
N THR A 167 16.49 -2.94 -7.75
CA THR A 167 17.16 -3.51 -8.94
C THR A 167 18.27 -2.59 -9.47
N GLN A 168 18.20 -1.28 -9.22
CA GLN A 168 19.23 -0.31 -9.61
C GLN A 168 20.30 -0.05 -8.53
N ALA A 169 20.04 -0.39 -7.26
CA ALA A 169 20.98 -0.19 -6.17
C ALA A 169 22.01 -1.33 -6.06
N GLN A 170 23.30 -1.00 -6.17
CA GLN A 170 24.38 -1.90 -5.76
C GLN A 170 24.31 -2.17 -4.24
N PRO A 171 24.66 -3.38 -3.77
CA PRO A 171 24.57 -3.72 -2.36
C PRO A 171 25.55 -2.86 -1.53
N PRO A 172 25.14 -2.35 -0.35
CA PRO A 172 26.10 -1.79 0.60
C PRO A 172 27.05 -2.90 1.09
N PRO A 173 28.33 -2.59 1.37
CA PRO A 173 29.29 -3.58 1.81
C PRO A 173 28.92 -4.09 3.20
N THR A 174 28.59 -5.38 3.30
CA THR A 174 28.49 -6.09 4.57
C THR A 174 29.87 -6.11 5.22
N THR A 175 30.11 -5.18 6.15
CA THR A 175 31.31 -5.19 6.97
C THR A 175 30.97 -5.85 8.29
N GLN A 176 31.33 -7.13 8.43
CA GLN A 176 31.58 -7.70 9.74
C GLN A 176 32.74 -6.93 10.39
N ARG A 177 32.62 -6.45 11.64
CA ARG A 177 33.70 -6.54 12.66
C ARG A 177 33.48 -5.76 13.97
N GLU A 178 33.64 -6.51 15.05
CA GLU A 178 34.49 -6.29 16.23
C GLU A 178 34.58 -4.87 16.85
N GLY A 179 33.73 -4.64 17.86
CA GLY A 179 34.13 -4.37 19.24
C GLY A 179 35.19 -3.30 19.52
N LYS A 180 34.79 -2.03 19.54
CA LYS A 180 35.46 -1.00 20.35
C LYS A 180 34.50 -0.42 21.37
N LYS A 181 34.79 -0.66 22.66
CA LYS A 181 34.12 0.00 23.80
C LYS A 181 34.29 1.52 23.70
N ARG A 182 33.28 2.19 23.13
CA ARG A 182 33.02 3.62 23.30
C ARG A 182 32.15 3.80 24.55
N GLU A 183 32.20 4.94 25.21
CA GLU A 183 31.26 5.26 26.29
C GLU A 183 29.84 5.20 25.73
N ILE A 184 29.10 4.15 26.11
CA ILE A 184 27.78 3.84 25.58
C ILE A 184 26.78 4.78 26.25
N LYS A 185 26.45 5.89 25.58
CA LYS A 185 25.26 6.66 25.93
C LYS A 185 24.08 5.96 25.25
N PRO A 186 23.06 5.53 25.99
CA PRO A 186 21.92 4.88 25.37
C PRO A 186 21.09 5.92 24.62
N PHE A 187 20.43 5.51 23.54
CA PHE A 187 19.59 6.35 22.69
C PHE A 187 18.13 5.89 22.75
N HIS A 188 17.24 6.77 22.31
CA HIS A 188 15.85 6.41 22.06
C HIS A 188 15.32 7.09 20.80
N ALA A 189 14.31 6.46 20.21
CA ALA A 189 13.64 6.93 19.01
C ALA A 189 12.12 6.80 19.15
N LEU A 190 11.41 7.75 18.55
CA LEU A 190 9.95 7.71 18.40
C LEU A 190 9.58 7.96 16.95
N LEU A 191 8.79 7.06 16.39
CA LEU A 191 8.28 7.14 15.04
C LEU A 191 6.76 7.02 15.05
N VAL A 192 6.10 7.76 14.17
CA VAL A 192 4.65 7.72 13.98
C VAL A 192 4.37 7.51 12.52
N SER A 193 3.50 6.56 12.19
CA SER A 193 2.98 6.35 10.84
C SER A 193 1.46 6.52 10.85
N HIS A 194 0.86 6.57 9.66
CA HIS A 194 -0.60 6.60 9.53
C HIS A 194 -1.23 5.40 10.24
N HIS A 195 -0.62 4.21 10.10
CA HIS A 195 -1.05 2.99 10.78
C HIS A 195 0.07 1.94 10.81
N LEU A 196 0.02 1.08 11.82
CA LEU A 196 0.85 -0.13 11.93
C LEU A 196 -0.07 -1.34 12.04
N ILE A 197 -0.62 -1.81 10.91
CA ILE A 197 -1.50 -2.99 10.88
C ILE A 197 -0.77 -4.21 10.31
N SER A 198 0.04 -4.00 9.26
CA SER A 198 0.76 -5.04 8.52
C SER A 198 1.44 -6.07 9.44
N PRO A 199 1.03 -7.35 9.39
CA PRO A 199 1.65 -8.43 10.16
C PRO A 199 3.14 -8.59 9.86
N THR A 200 3.55 -8.33 8.60
CA THR A 200 4.96 -8.36 8.17
C THR A 200 5.79 -7.30 8.90
N LYS A 201 5.32 -6.04 8.94
CA LYS A 201 6.01 -4.97 9.68
C LYS A 201 6.10 -5.29 11.17
N ARG A 202 5.01 -5.81 11.76
CA ARG A 202 4.97 -6.22 13.17
C ARG A 202 5.99 -7.32 13.46
N ARG A 203 6.08 -8.34 12.59
CA ARG A 203 7.07 -9.42 12.71
C ARG A 203 8.50 -8.91 12.58
N HIS A 204 8.78 -8.01 11.63
CA HIS A 204 10.11 -7.40 11.50
C HIS A 204 10.48 -6.56 12.72
N LEU A 205 9.55 -5.74 13.24
CA LEU A 205 9.78 -4.98 14.48
C LEU A 205 10.10 -5.90 15.67
N GLN A 206 9.39 -7.01 15.83
CA GLN A 206 9.67 -8.01 16.86
C GLN A 206 11.03 -8.70 16.65
N GLN A 207 11.39 -9.00 15.40
CA GLN A 207 12.65 -9.64 15.07
C GLN A 207 13.84 -8.70 15.33
N TRP A 208 13.78 -7.47 14.83
CA TRP A 208 14.86 -6.49 14.97
C TRP A 208 15.02 -6.03 16.41
N SER A 209 13.94 -5.88 17.17
CA SER A 209 14.04 -5.56 18.60
C SER A 209 14.80 -6.63 19.37
N SER A 210 14.58 -7.91 19.04
CA SER A 210 15.35 -8.99 19.65
C SER A 210 16.79 -9.06 19.16
N SER A 211 17.07 -8.82 17.87
CA SER A 211 18.43 -8.97 17.32
C SER A 211 19.34 -7.79 17.64
N LEU A 212 18.77 -6.59 17.75
CA LEU A 212 19.47 -5.33 18.03
C LEU A 212 19.36 -4.93 19.51
N SER A 213 18.98 -5.85 20.41
CA SER A 213 18.82 -5.55 21.85
C SER A 213 17.96 -4.31 22.16
N VAL A 214 17.03 -3.94 21.27
CA VAL A 214 16.16 -2.77 21.42
C VAL A 214 14.97 -3.14 22.26
N THR A 215 14.72 -2.34 23.29
CA THR A 215 13.54 -2.45 24.15
C THR A 215 12.56 -1.32 23.82
N GLY A 216 11.26 -1.54 24.03
CA GLY A 216 10.26 -0.52 23.68
C GLY A 216 8.92 -1.14 23.31
N PHE A 217 8.20 -0.47 22.42
CA PHE A 217 6.88 -0.92 22.00
C PHE A 217 6.51 -0.48 20.58
N ALA A 218 5.55 -1.21 20.02
CA ALA A 218 4.82 -0.81 18.83
C ALA A 218 3.31 -0.81 19.11
N LYS A 219 2.65 0.33 18.95
CA LYS A 219 1.20 0.42 18.96
C LYS A 219 0.65 0.13 17.57
N VAL A 220 -0.11 -0.96 17.49
CA VAL A 220 -0.75 -1.48 16.28
C VAL A 220 -2.05 -0.73 16.00
N GLY A 221 -2.46 -0.67 14.73
CA GLY A 221 -3.65 0.06 14.29
C GLY A 221 -3.39 1.55 14.03
N TYR A 222 -4.42 2.39 14.26
CA TYR A 222 -4.40 3.82 13.95
C TYR A 222 -4.28 4.73 15.21
N PRO A 223 -3.38 5.72 15.25
CA PRO A 223 -2.19 5.82 14.41
C PRO A 223 -1.19 4.70 14.75
N GLY A 224 -0.21 4.46 13.88
CA GLY A 224 0.91 3.56 14.20
C GLY A 224 1.95 4.32 15.01
N VAL A 225 2.35 3.82 16.18
CA VAL A 225 3.36 4.46 17.04
C VAL A 225 4.43 3.46 17.39
N ILE A 226 5.70 3.81 17.21
CA ILE A 226 6.83 2.92 17.48
C ILE A 226 7.82 3.67 18.34
N TYR A 227 8.16 3.09 19.48
CA TYR A 227 9.16 3.62 20.39
C TYR A 227 10.21 2.55 20.65
N GLY A 228 11.49 2.93 20.55
CA GLY A 228 12.61 2.07 20.85
C GLY A 228 13.65 2.78 21.70
N GLN A 229 14.33 2.04 22.56
CA GLN A 229 15.49 2.49 23.32
C GLN A 229 16.52 1.36 23.45
N GLY A 230 17.80 1.72 23.44
CA GLY A 230 18.92 0.79 23.40
C GLY A 230 20.23 1.54 23.25
N ASP A 231 21.27 0.86 22.77
CA ASP A 231 22.54 1.50 22.48
C ASP A 231 22.43 2.37 21.21
N GLU A 232 23.30 3.37 21.06
CA GLU A 232 23.27 4.32 19.93
C GLU A 232 23.28 3.61 18.56
N GLU A 233 24.16 2.62 18.42
CA GLU A 233 24.35 1.86 17.18
C GLU A 233 23.11 1.04 16.86
N ASP A 234 22.60 0.29 17.85
CA ASP A 234 21.41 -0.55 17.74
C ASP A 234 20.16 0.27 17.40
N ILE A 235 19.97 1.43 18.04
CA ILE A 235 18.83 2.31 17.76
C ILE A 235 18.93 2.96 16.38
N THR A 236 20.14 3.35 15.97
CA THR A 236 20.34 3.90 14.63
C THR A 236 20.01 2.86 13.57
N GLU A 237 20.52 1.64 13.69
CA GLU A 237 20.22 0.54 12.78
C GLU A 237 18.74 0.16 12.81
N PHE A 238 18.12 0.12 13.98
CA PHE A 238 16.69 -0.16 14.12
C PHE A 238 15.82 0.87 13.39
N VAL A 239 16.14 2.15 13.52
CA VAL A 239 15.44 3.25 12.83
C VAL A 239 15.67 3.17 11.32
N GLU A 240 16.88 2.86 10.87
CA GLU A 240 17.19 2.68 9.45
C GLU A 240 16.41 1.51 8.85
N ASN A 241 16.37 0.36 9.54
CA ASN A 241 15.57 -0.80 9.16
C ASN A 241 14.07 -0.47 9.08
N ILE A 242 13.55 0.30 10.05
CA ILE A 242 12.16 0.77 10.00
C ILE A 242 11.93 1.65 8.78
N LYS A 243 12.79 2.66 8.54
CA LYS A 243 12.65 3.57 7.41
C LYS A 243 12.78 2.86 6.06
N ALA A 244 13.49 1.73 6.01
CA ALA A 244 13.64 0.91 4.81
C ALA A 244 12.38 0.07 4.48
N MET A 245 11.41 -0.03 5.40
CA MET A 245 10.09 -0.60 5.10
C MET A 245 9.18 0.45 4.46
N THR A 246 8.17 0.00 3.71
CA THR A 246 7.14 0.87 3.14
C THR A 246 6.20 1.39 4.23
N TRP A 247 5.94 2.69 4.32
CA TRP A 247 4.99 3.25 5.27
C TRP A 247 4.18 4.39 4.67
N LEU A 248 2.89 4.46 5.02
CA LEU A 248 2.10 5.66 4.76
C LEU A 248 2.40 6.71 5.86
N ALA A 249 2.85 7.89 5.44
CA ALA A 249 3.13 9.04 6.30
C ALA A 249 4.01 8.74 7.53
N LEU A 250 5.06 7.93 7.40
CA LEU A 250 6.03 7.73 8.48
C LEU A 250 6.77 9.03 8.79
N ARG A 251 6.79 9.40 10.06
CA ARG A 251 7.52 10.54 10.61
C ARG A 251 8.42 10.05 11.74
N VAL A 252 9.71 10.28 11.58
CA VAL A 252 10.67 10.17 12.69
C VAL A 252 10.55 11.44 13.52
N ARG A 253 10.16 11.30 14.79
CA ARG A 253 9.96 12.45 15.69
C ARG A 253 11.25 12.89 16.34
N PHE A 254 11.99 11.93 16.86
CA PHE A 254 13.34 12.14 17.36
C PHE A 254 14.12 10.83 17.31
N VAL A 255 15.44 10.99 17.29
CA VAL A 255 16.44 9.98 17.59
C VAL A 255 17.50 10.72 18.40
N GLU A 256 17.52 10.53 19.71
CA GLU A 256 18.36 11.34 20.59
C GLU A 256 18.94 10.53 21.76
N PRO A 257 20.03 11.00 22.40
CA PRO A 257 20.57 10.37 23.58
C PRO A 257 19.58 10.42 24.76
N LEU A 258 19.50 9.35 25.53
CA LEU A 258 18.78 9.36 26.80
C LEU A 258 19.39 10.40 27.77
N PRO A 259 18.56 11.16 28.50
CA PRO A 259 19.03 12.09 29.52
C PRO A 259 19.86 11.38 30.60
N SER A 260 20.97 12.00 31.00
CA SER A 260 21.94 11.49 31.97
C SER A 260 21.25 11.00 33.26
N GLY A 261 21.49 9.74 33.64
CA GLY A 261 20.96 9.13 34.88
C GLY A 261 19.78 8.16 34.69
N LYS A 262 19.27 7.98 33.47
CA LYS A 262 18.26 6.97 33.14
C LYS A 262 18.92 5.75 32.49
N GLU A 263 19.08 4.67 33.26
CA GLU A 263 19.58 3.40 32.71
C GLU A 263 18.51 2.72 31.84
N VAL A 264 18.95 2.03 30.78
CA VAL A 264 18.08 1.11 30.02
C VAL A 264 17.75 -0.06 30.96
N PRO A 265 16.47 -0.29 31.28
CA PRO A 265 16.09 -1.37 32.18
C PRO A 265 16.44 -2.71 31.54
N LYS A 266 17.28 -3.52 32.21
CA LYS A 266 17.83 -4.78 31.68
C LYS A 266 16.79 -5.88 31.39
N GLU A 267 15.54 -5.73 31.80
CA GLU A 267 14.50 -6.77 31.75
C GLU A 267 13.27 -6.40 30.90
N ARG A 268 13.34 -5.41 30.01
CA ARG A 268 12.16 -5.03 29.22
C ARG A 268 12.14 -5.70 27.85
N GLN A 269 11.06 -6.42 27.57
CA GLN A 269 10.76 -7.03 26.28
C GLN A 269 10.08 -6.01 25.34
N TRP A 270 10.18 -6.25 24.03
CA TRP A 270 9.41 -5.54 23.03
C TRP A 270 7.91 -5.79 23.22
N LEU A 271 7.13 -4.71 23.38
CA LEU A 271 5.69 -4.79 23.61
C LEU A 271 4.91 -4.48 22.35
N GLU A 272 3.80 -5.18 22.17
CA GLU A 272 2.79 -4.81 21.19
C GLU A 272 1.56 -4.24 21.92
N LEU A 273 1.26 -2.97 21.65
CA LEU A 273 0.16 -2.24 22.27
C LEU A 273 -0.98 -2.08 21.28
N GLN A 274 -2.21 -2.02 21.78
CA GLN A 274 -3.39 -1.87 20.93
C GLN A 274 -4.03 -0.50 21.08
N LYS A 275 -4.01 0.05 22.31
CA LYS A 275 -4.73 1.30 22.64
C LYS A 275 -3.77 2.46 22.81
N VAL A 276 -4.21 3.65 22.39
CA VAL A 276 -3.47 4.90 22.64
C VAL A 276 -3.27 5.15 24.14
N GLY A 277 -4.23 4.78 24.98
CA GLY A 277 -4.07 4.87 26.44
C GLY A 277 -2.90 4.05 26.99
N GLU A 278 -2.57 2.92 26.37
CA GLU A 278 -1.41 2.10 26.76
C GLU A 278 -0.09 2.79 26.39
N VAL A 279 -0.05 3.47 25.24
CA VAL A 279 1.10 4.29 24.82
C VAL A 279 1.36 5.40 25.82
N VAL A 280 0.32 6.13 26.22
CA VAL A 280 0.43 7.21 27.21
C VAL A 280 0.86 6.66 28.57
N ALA A 281 0.30 5.54 29.02
CA ALA A 281 0.68 4.91 30.28
C ALA A 281 2.15 4.47 30.28
N GLU A 282 2.62 3.89 29.16
CA GLU A 282 4.01 3.43 29.04
C GLU A 282 5.00 4.60 28.96
N MET A 283 4.65 5.66 28.23
CA MET A 283 5.48 6.86 28.13
C MET A 283 5.49 7.66 29.44
N LYS A 284 4.38 7.70 30.19
CA LYS A 284 4.34 8.22 31.55
C LYS A 284 5.29 7.47 32.49
N ARG A 285 5.30 6.14 32.41
CA ARG A 285 6.18 5.28 33.20
C ARG A 285 7.66 5.48 32.86
N LEU A 286 7.96 5.91 31.64
CA LEU A 286 9.29 6.32 31.20
C LEU A 286 9.63 7.78 31.58
N GLU A 287 8.68 8.51 32.18
CA GLU A 287 8.71 9.95 32.45
C GLU A 287 8.99 10.75 31.16
N ARG A 288 8.18 10.45 30.13
CA ARG A 288 8.31 10.91 28.73
C ARG A 288 6.94 11.16 28.08
N GLU A 289 5.93 11.42 28.89
CA GLU A 289 4.55 11.60 28.44
C GLU A 289 4.36 12.85 27.56
N GLU A 290 5.20 13.86 27.76
CA GLU A 290 5.22 15.12 27.00
C GLU A 290 5.35 14.88 25.49
N PHE A 291 6.19 13.93 25.07
CA PHE A 291 6.41 13.62 23.65
C PHE A 291 5.17 13.08 22.95
N VAL A 292 4.24 12.49 23.70
CA VAL A 292 3.02 11.87 23.17
C VAL A 292 1.87 12.89 23.22
N LEU A 293 1.80 13.65 24.32
CA LEU A 293 0.77 14.67 24.56
C LEU A 293 0.91 15.86 23.61
N GLU A 294 2.13 16.35 23.36
CA GLU A 294 2.38 17.44 22.39
C GLU A 294 1.98 17.05 20.96
N MET A 295 1.92 15.77 20.67
CA MET A 295 1.49 15.23 19.36
C MET A 295 -0.02 14.97 19.26
N GLY A 296 -0.80 15.31 20.29
CA GLY A 296 -2.24 15.06 20.33
C GLY A 296 -2.61 13.58 20.52
N ILE A 297 -1.64 12.72 20.82
CA ILE A 297 -1.86 11.30 21.08
C ILE A 297 -2.28 11.17 22.55
N GLY A 298 -3.57 10.91 22.79
CA GLY A 298 -4.15 10.79 24.14
C GLY A 298 -5.08 11.94 24.55
N SER A 299 -5.25 12.98 23.71
CA SER A 299 -6.13 14.12 24.01
C SER A 299 -7.64 13.82 23.84
N ALA A 300 -7.99 12.66 23.30
CA ALA A 300 -9.38 12.19 23.19
C ALA A 300 -9.76 11.38 24.44
N GLY A 301 -10.02 12.08 25.56
CA GLY A 301 -10.43 11.41 26.79
C GLY A 301 -10.53 12.27 28.06
N ALA A 302 -10.50 13.60 27.95
CA ALA A 302 -10.82 14.50 29.06
C ALA A 302 -12.12 15.27 28.75
N LYS A 303 -13.24 14.56 28.86
CA LYS A 303 -14.54 15.12 29.24
C LYS A 303 -15.23 14.14 30.15
#